data_AF-A0A3S9QDD7-F1
#
_entry.id   AF-A0A3S9QDD7-F1
#
_cell.length_a   1.000
_cell.length_b   1.000
_cell.length_c   1.000
_cell.angle_alpha   90.00
_cell.angle_beta   90.00
_cell.angle_gamma   90.00
#
_symmetry.space_group_name_H-M   'P 1'
#
loop_
_entity.id
_entity.type
_entity.pdbx_description
1 polymer ?
#
loop_
_entity_poly.entity_id
_entity_poly.type
_entity_poly.pdbx_seq_one_letter_code
_entity_poly.pdbx_strand_id
1 'polypeptide(L)'
;MFKLAGHLGKTVGELERTMTAHEFAQWRAYDRLDPIGGYRGDIQAAMIAASMAGGKLSDYLIIDPNPMTDEEREAYELEQRKAQLQAQMERTLAMFSAIG
;
A
#
# COMPACT_ATOMS: atom_id res chain seq x y z
N MET A 1 -2.91 19.75 -2.96
CA MET A 1 -3.99 20.76 -3.05
C MET A 1 -5.34 20.14 -3.33
N PHE A 2 -5.57 19.44 -4.45
CA PHE A 2 -6.89 18.87 -4.79
C PHE A 2 -7.51 17.97 -3.70
N LYS A 3 -6.75 17.02 -3.14
CA LYS A 3 -7.23 16.14 -2.05
C LYS A 3 -7.68 16.94 -0.81
N LEU A 4 -6.87 17.92 -0.41
CA LEU A 4 -7.16 18.82 0.71
C LEU A 4 -8.38 19.70 0.44
N ALA A 5 -8.52 20.20 -0.79
CA ALA A 5 -9.68 20.98 -1.25
C ALA A 5 -10.98 20.18 -1.11
N GLY A 6 -11.00 18.96 -1.65
CA GLY A 6 -12.12 18.05 -1.49
C GLY A 6 -12.43 17.73 -0.03
N HIS A 7 -11.40 17.46 0.78
CA HIS A 7 -11.57 17.17 2.21
C HIS A 7 -12.18 18.32 3.01
N LEU A 8 -11.80 19.56 2.69
CA LEU A 8 -12.32 20.76 3.37
C LEU A 8 -13.61 21.30 2.73
N GLY A 9 -14.14 20.66 1.69
CA GLY A 9 -15.31 21.14 0.96
C GLY A 9 -15.11 22.49 0.27
N LYS A 10 -13.86 22.81 -0.12
CA LYS A 10 -13.47 24.06 -0.77
C LYS A 10 -12.97 23.79 -2.18
N THR A 11 -13.07 24.79 -3.05
CA THR A 11 -12.34 24.80 -4.31
C THR A 11 -10.85 25.07 -4.07
N VAL A 12 -10.00 24.69 -5.03
CA VAL A 12 -8.56 24.97 -4.95
C VAL A 12 -8.28 26.48 -4.89
N GLY A 13 -8.99 27.29 -5.69
CA GLY A 13 -8.80 28.74 -5.71
C GLY A 13 -9.24 29.43 -4.41
N GLU A 14 -10.23 28.90 -3.69
CA GLU A 14 -10.56 29.39 -2.34
C GLU A 14 -9.45 29.06 -1.34
N LEU A 15 -8.89 27.85 -1.42
CA LEU A 15 -7.76 27.46 -0.57
C LEU A 15 -6.54 28.34 -0.82
N GLU A 16 -6.16 28.58 -2.08
CA GLU A 16 -5.00 29.43 -2.42
C GLU A 16 -5.12 30.85 -1.86
N ARG A 17 -6.34 31.40 -1.81
CA ARG A 17 -6.58 32.76 -1.31
C ARG A 17 -6.71 32.85 0.21
N THR A 18 -7.16 31.79 0.87
CA THR A 18 -7.56 31.84 2.29
C THR A 18 -6.64 31.07 3.22
N MET A 19 -5.88 30.10 2.72
CA MET A 19 -4.99 29.27 3.53
C MET A 19 -3.58 29.84 3.56
N THR A 20 -3.02 29.94 4.76
CA THR A 20 -1.63 30.37 4.92
C THR A 20 -0.66 29.24 4.56
N ALA A 21 0.55 29.59 4.13
CA ALA A 21 1.60 28.60 3.86
C ALA A 21 1.95 27.75 5.11
N HIS A 22 1.88 28.35 6.30
CA HIS A 22 2.12 27.66 7.56
C HIS A 22 1.04 26.60 7.84
N GLU A 23 -0.23 26.94 7.67
CA GLU A 23 -1.33 25.98 7.81
C GLU A 23 -1.25 24.87 6.75
N PHE A 24 -0.95 25.22 5.50
CA PHE A 24 -0.74 24.23 4.44
C PHE A 24 0.41 23.26 4.76
N ALA A 25 1.50 23.73 5.38
CA ALA A 25 2.59 22.89 5.83
C ALA A 25 2.16 21.90 6.93
N GLN A 26 1.28 22.33 7.85
CA GLN A 26 0.70 21.44 8.87
C GLN A 26 -0.18 20.37 8.23
N TRP A 27 -1.05 20.74 7.27
CA TRP A 27 -1.84 19.76 6.51
C TRP A 27 -0.97 18.77 5.74
N ARG A 28 0.16 19.21 5.19
CA ARG A 28 1.15 18.33 4.54
C ARG A 28 1.82 17.37 5.53
N ALA A 29 2.04 17.79 6.77
CA ALA A 29 2.54 16.90 7.81
C ALA A 29 1.47 15.88 8.22
N TYR A 30 0.23 16.32 8.40
CA TYR A 30 -0.91 15.46 8.72
C TYR A 30 -1.14 14.38 7.64
N ASP A 31 -1.11 14.75 6.35
CA ASP A 31 -1.31 13.84 5.22
C ASP A 31 -0.29 12.68 5.15
N ARG A 32 0.87 12.82 5.81
CA ARG A 32 1.85 11.72 5.94
C ARG A 32 1.48 10.71 7.02
N LEU A 33 0.73 11.14 8.04
CA LEU A 33 0.29 10.31 9.16
C LEU A 33 -1.05 9.64 8.84
N ASP A 34 -1.98 10.41 8.29
CA ASP A 34 -3.29 9.96 7.86
C ASP A 34 -3.61 10.55 6.48
N PRO A 35 -3.37 9.78 5.40
CA PRO A 35 -3.53 10.25 4.04
C PRO A 35 -4.93 10.80 3.78
N ILE A 36 -5.00 12.05 3.35
CA ILE A 36 -6.25 12.72 3.04
C ILE A 36 -6.80 12.14 1.74
N GLY A 37 -8.06 11.68 1.76
CA GLY A 37 -8.78 11.19 0.58
C GLY A 37 -9.33 9.78 0.75
N GLY A 38 -9.65 9.13 -0.37
CA GLY A 38 -10.35 7.84 -0.39
C GLY A 38 -9.50 6.61 -0.10
N TYR A 39 -8.17 6.75 -0.03
CA TYR A 39 -7.25 5.60 -0.02
C TYR A 39 -7.50 4.63 1.15
N ARG A 40 -7.84 5.13 2.34
CA ARG A 40 -8.25 4.29 3.48
C ARG A 40 -9.52 3.49 3.17
N GLY A 41 -10.50 4.11 2.51
CA GLY A 41 -11.72 3.44 2.07
C GLY A 41 -11.44 2.38 1.01
N ASP A 42 -10.52 2.67 0.08
CA ASP A 42 -10.10 1.72 -0.95
C ASP A 42 -9.44 0.48 -0.32
N ILE A 43 -8.59 0.66 0.70
CA ILE A 43 -8.01 -0.45 1.48
C ILE A 43 -9.10 -1.27 2.17
N GLN A 44 -10.07 -0.62 2.82
CA GLN A 44 -11.15 -1.34 3.50
C GLN A 44 -12.01 -2.14 2.52
N ALA A 45 -12.33 -1.56 1.36
CA ALA A 45 -13.05 -2.25 0.30
C ALA A 45 -12.24 -3.44 -0.24
N ALA A 46 -10.94 -3.25 -0.48
CA ALA A 46 -10.03 -4.30 -0.93
C ALA A 46 -9.92 -5.44 0.10
N MET A 47 -9.87 -5.12 1.40
CA MET A 47 -9.84 -6.13 2.48
C MET A 47 -11.10 -6.98 2.48
N ILE A 48 -12.27 -6.36 2.32
CA ILE A 48 -13.55 -7.07 2.23
C ILE A 48 -13.55 -7.98 1.00
N ALA A 49 -13.17 -7.45 -0.17
CA ALA A 49 -13.10 -8.22 -1.41
C ALA A 49 -12.15 -9.41 -1.32
N ALA A 50 -10.93 -9.21 -0.80
CA ALA A 50 -9.95 -10.29 -0.58
C ALA A 50 -10.46 -11.34 0.41
N SER A 51 -11.18 -10.92 1.46
CA SER A 51 -11.79 -11.85 2.42
C SER A 51 -12.90 -12.69 1.79
N MET A 52 -13.63 -12.14 0.81
CA MET A 52 -14.74 -12.82 0.14
C MET A 52 -14.28 -13.70 -1.03
N ALA A 53 -13.29 -13.26 -1.80
CA ALA A 53 -12.87 -13.89 -3.05
C ALA A 53 -11.49 -14.56 -3.00
N GLY A 54 -10.74 -14.40 -1.90
CA GLY A 54 -9.34 -14.85 -1.78
C GLY A 54 -8.36 -13.86 -2.41
N GLY A 55 -7.09 -14.26 -2.59
CA GLY A 55 -6.06 -13.42 -3.23
C GLY A 55 -5.33 -12.46 -2.28
N LYS A 56 -4.49 -11.59 -2.85
CA LYS A 56 -3.74 -10.57 -2.12
C LYS A 56 -4.53 -9.27 -2.08
N LEU A 57 -4.32 -8.47 -1.04
CA LEU A 57 -4.96 -7.17 -0.91
C LEU A 57 -4.69 -6.25 -2.11
N SER A 58 -3.46 -6.30 -2.64
CA SER A 58 -3.02 -5.54 -3.82
C SER A 58 -3.87 -5.80 -5.06
N ASP A 59 -4.43 -7.01 -5.20
CA ASP A 59 -5.20 -7.42 -6.38
C ASP A 59 -6.54 -6.65 -6.47
N TYR A 60 -6.97 -6.04 -5.35
CA TYR A 60 -8.23 -5.32 -5.22
C TYR A 60 -8.05 -3.81 -5.02
N LEU A 61 -6.82 -3.31 -4.98
CA LEU A 61 -6.56 -1.87 -4.87
C LEU A 61 -6.63 -1.20 -6.25
N ILE A 62 -7.41 -0.11 -6.34
CA ILE A 62 -7.52 0.69 -7.57
C ILE A 62 -6.18 1.39 -7.88
N ILE A 63 -5.49 1.83 -6.83
CA ILE A 63 -4.17 2.45 -6.91
C ILE A 63 -3.19 1.53 -6.21
N ASP A 64 -2.28 0.94 -6.98
CA ASP A 64 -1.19 0.13 -6.44
C ASP A 64 -0.27 1.02 -5.58
N PRO A 65 -0.09 0.73 -4.28
CA PRO A 65 0.84 1.47 -3.43
C PRO A 65 2.30 1.27 -3.81
N ASN A 66 2.63 0.21 -4.53
CA ASN A 66 3.98 -0.10 -4.99
C ASN A 66 3.95 -0.50 -6.47
N PRO A 67 3.74 0.47 -7.39
CA PRO A 67 3.69 0.17 -8.81
C PRO A 67 5.05 -0.37 -9.26
N MET A 68 5.06 -1.59 -9.77
CA MET A 68 6.26 -2.23 -10.32
C MET A 68 6.12 -2.35 -11.83
N THR A 69 7.21 -2.10 -12.55
CA THR A 69 7.31 -2.50 -13.96
C THR A 69 7.26 -4.02 -14.07
N ASP A 70 7.00 -4.53 -15.28
CA ASP A 70 6.92 -5.97 -15.52
C ASP A 70 8.23 -6.68 -15.16
N GLU A 71 9.37 -6.09 -15.53
CA GLU A 71 10.71 -6.58 -15.21
C GLU A 71 10.97 -6.59 -13.69
N GLU A 72 10.61 -5.52 -12.98
CA GLU A 72 10.76 -5.45 -11.51
C GLU A 72 9.87 -6.48 -10.80
N ARG A 73 8.65 -6.69 -11.29
CA ARG A 73 7.71 -7.67 -10.74
C ARG A 73 8.24 -9.09 -10.89
N GLU A 74 8.75 -9.44 -12.07
CA GLU A 74 9.37 -10.75 -12.31
C GLU A 74 10.58 -10.98 -11.42
N ALA A 75 11.45 -9.97 -11.26
CA ALA A 75 12.60 -10.05 -10.38
C ALA A 75 12.18 -10.27 -8.92
N TYR A 76 11.19 -9.53 -8.43
CA TYR A 76 10.64 -9.69 -7.10
C TYR A 76 10.01 -11.08 -6.88
N GLU A 77 9.22 -11.57 -7.83
CA GLU A 77 8.63 -12.90 -7.78
C GLU A 77 9.71 -13.99 -7.76
N LEU A 78 10.77 -13.83 -8.54
CA LEU A 78 11.91 -14.74 -8.55
C LEU A 78 12.63 -14.77 -7.20
N GLU A 79 12.86 -13.61 -6.58
CA GLU A 79 13.46 -13.51 -5.24
C GLU A 79 12.58 -14.18 -4.19
N GLN A 80 11.28 -13.90 -4.18
CA GLN A 80 10.32 -14.54 -3.28
C GLN A 80 10.35 -16.07 -3.43
N ARG A 81 10.41 -16.56 -4.67
CA ARG A 81 10.43 -18.00 -4.96
C ARG A 81 11.73 -18.66 -4.49
N LYS A 82 12.87 -17.99 -4.67
CA LYS A 82 14.16 -18.44 -4.13
C LYS A 82 14.14 -18.52 -2.61
N ALA A 83 13.62 -17.50 -1.94
CA ALA A 83 13.50 -17.47 -0.49
C ALA A 83 12.59 -18.59 0.04
N GLN A 84 11.46 -18.84 -0.62
CA GLN A 84 10.57 -19.95 -0.27
C GLN A 84 11.25 -21.31 -0.40
N LEU A 85 12.00 -21.53 -1.49
CA LEU A 85 12.73 -22.78 -1.71
C LEU A 85 13.82 -23.00 -0.65
N GLN A 86 14.56 -21.94 -0.29
CA GLN A 86 15.55 -22.01 0.78
C GLN A 86 14.91 -22.38 2.12
N ALA A 87 13.83 -21.71 2.51
CA ALA A 87 13.10 -22.02 3.73
C ALA A 87 12.53 -23.45 3.72
N GLN A 88 12.10 -23.96 2.56
CA GLN A 88 11.64 -25.34 2.42
C GLN A 88 12.80 -26.33 2.62
N MET A 89 13.95 -26.07 2.00
CA MET A 89 15.14 -26.91 2.11
C MET A 89 15.68 -26.99 3.55
N GLU A 90 15.69 -25.85 4.26
CA GLU A 90 16.06 -25.81 5.68
C GLU A 90 15.11 -26.64 6.55
N ARG A 91 13.80 -26.56 6.29
CA ARG A 91 12.82 -27.38 7.02
C ARG A 91 13.02 -28.86 6.76
N THR A 92 13.25 -29.28 5.52
CA THR A 92 13.51 -30.70 5.22
C THR A 92 14.79 -31.18 5.89
N LEU A 93 15.88 -30.41 5.82
CA LEU A 93 17.14 -30.75 6.51
C LEU A 93 16.93 -30.91 8.02
N ALA A 94 16.18 -30.00 8.65
CA ALA A 94 15.85 -30.09 10.08
C ALA A 94 14.99 -31.33 10.42
N MET A 95 14.06 -31.74 9.55
CA MET A 95 13.29 -32.97 9.74
C MET A 95 14.20 -34.21 9.70
N PHE A 96 15.14 -34.26 8.75
CA PHE A 96 16.08 -35.38 8.65
C PHE A 96 17.02 -35.45 9.85
N SER A 97 17.47 -34.31 10.39
CA SER A 97 18.34 -34.29 11.57
C SER A 97 17.64 -34.63 12.89
N ALA A 98 16.31 -34.57 12.94
CA ALA A 98 15.53 -34.89 14.15
C ALA A 98 15.16 -36.38 14.26
N ILE A 99 15.38 -37.16 13.20
CA ILE A 99 15.06 -38.60 13.12
C ILE A 99 16.29 -39.49 13.36
N GLY A 100 17.51 -38.94 13.29
CA GLY A 100 18.78 -39.61 13.61
C GLY A 100 19.33 -39.20 14.96
#